data_AF-A0A8T7FS23-F1
#
_entry.id   AF-A0A8T7FS23-F1
#
_cell.length_a   1.000
_cell.length_b   1.000
_cell.length_c   1.000
_cell.angle_alpha   90.00
_cell.angle_beta   90.00
_cell.angle_gamma   90.00
#
_symmetry.space_group_name_H-M   'P 1'
#
loop_
_entity.id
_entity.type
_entity.pdbx_description
1 polymer ?
#
loop_
_entity_poly.entity_id
_entity_poly.type
_entity_poly.pdbx_seq_one_letter_code
_entity_poly.pdbx_strand_id
1 'polypeptide(L)'
;MQIFGGVHFPVSVRVLVDGETILDETYKPSGISGNGRISALEFLEIAPGVHQVEVWIKDDANDYRLSYSGEVSFEKGRALILAYDEKLDAFVLR
;
A
#
# COMPACT_ATOMS: atom_id res chain seq x y z
N MET A 1 -34.37 10.19 9.29
CA MET A 1 -32.93 10.54 9.32
C MET A 1 -32.22 9.45 8.53
N GLN A 2 -31.87 9.74 7.27
CA GLN A 2 -31.21 8.78 6.39
C GLN A 2 -29.71 8.94 6.56
N ILE A 3 -29.06 7.96 7.17
CA ILE A 3 -27.62 7.95 7.41
C ILE A 3 -26.98 7.32 6.17
N PHE A 4 -26.35 8.12 5.33
CA PHE A 4 -25.54 7.63 4.22
C PHE A 4 -24.24 7.06 4.80
N GLY A 5 -24.18 5.74 5.02
CA GLY A 5 -22.93 5.03 5.25
C GLY A 5 -22.17 4.94 3.95
N GLY A 6 -21.08 5.72 3.81
CA GLY A 6 -20.25 5.70 2.61
C GLY A 6 -19.61 4.33 2.42
N VAL A 7 -19.89 3.70 1.28
CA VAL A 7 -19.26 2.43 0.89
C VAL A 7 -17.76 2.67 0.78
N HIS A 8 -16.96 2.00 1.61
CA HIS A 8 -15.51 2.01 1.42
C HIS A 8 -15.18 1.12 0.21
N PHE A 9 -14.43 1.65 -0.75
CA PHE A 9 -14.02 0.91 -1.94
C PHE A 9 -12.85 -0.03 -1.60
N PRO A 10 -12.73 -1.19 -2.27
CA PRO A 10 -11.52 -2.00 -2.19
C PRO A 10 -10.29 -1.18 -2.58
N VAL A 11 -9.16 -1.44 -1.94
CA VAL A 11 -7.88 -0.81 -2.26
C VAL A 11 -6.95 -1.86 -2.84
N SER A 12 -6.47 -1.65 -4.06
CA SER A 12 -5.40 -2.43 -4.65
C SER A 12 -4.06 -1.77 -4.39
N VAL A 13 -3.05 -2.56 -4.02
CA VAL A 13 -1.68 -2.13 -3.80
C VAL A 13 -0.76 -2.98 -4.64
N ARG A 14 0.13 -2.33 -5.40
CA ARG A 14 1.18 -2.98 -6.16
C ARG A 14 2.53 -2.42 -5.74
N VAL A 15 3.49 -3.31 -5.47
CA VAL A 15 4.86 -2.95 -5.08
C VAL A 15 5.82 -3.46 -6.13
N LEU A 16 6.66 -2.56 -6.63
CA LEU A 16 7.76 -2.89 -7.53
C LEU A 16 9.09 -2.65 -6.83
N VAL A 17 10.04 -3.55 -7.05
CA VAL A 17 11.43 -3.44 -6.62
C VAL A 17 12.32 -3.67 -7.83
N ASP A 18 13.15 -2.68 -8.16
CA ASP A 18 13.98 -2.68 -9.37
C ASP A 18 13.21 -2.95 -10.66
N GLY A 19 11.95 -2.52 -10.70
CA GLY A 19 11.02 -2.73 -11.82
C GLY A 19 10.32 -4.10 -11.84
N GLU A 20 10.63 -5.01 -10.92
CA GLU A 20 9.92 -6.28 -10.76
C GLU A 20 8.75 -6.14 -9.79
N THR A 21 7.56 -6.62 -10.17
CA THR A 21 6.39 -6.62 -9.27
C THR A 21 6.52 -7.75 -8.25
N ILE A 22 6.67 -7.40 -6.98
CA ILE A 22 6.80 -8.35 -5.87
C ILE A 22 5.52 -8.48 -5.03
N LEU A 23 4.57 -7.57 -5.20
CA LEU A 23 3.23 -7.62 -4.62
C LEU A 23 2.23 -7.00 -5.60
N ASP A 24 1.07 -7.64 -5.78
CA ASP A 24 -0.10 -7.06 -6.45
C ASP A 24 -1.37 -7.64 -5.82
N GLU A 25 -1.89 -6.95 -4.80
CA GLU A 25 -2.97 -7.44 -3.95
C GLU A 25 -4.13 -6.45 -3.86
N THR A 26 -5.35 -6.96 -3.62
CA THR A 26 -6.55 -6.14 -3.44
C THR A 26 -7.22 -6.43 -2.11
N TYR A 27 -7.22 -5.42 -1.24
CA TYR A 27 -7.77 -5.49 0.09
C TYR A 27 -9.20 -4.96 0.13
N LYS A 28 -10.11 -5.77 0.67
CA LYS A 28 -11.51 -5.40 0.83
C LYS A 28 -11.77 -4.80 2.22
N PRO A 29 -12.70 -3.84 2.35
CA PRO A 29 -13.12 -3.33 3.65
C PRO A 29 -13.64 -4.47 4.52
N SER A 30 -13.22 -4.52 5.77
CA SER A 30 -13.73 -5.47 6.77
C SER A 30 -14.82 -4.78 7.61
N GLY A 31 -15.93 -5.45 7.95
CA GLY A 31 -16.98 -4.89 8.82
C GLY A 31 -18.42 -5.25 8.40
N ILE A 32 -19.34 -5.28 9.37
CA ILE A 32 -20.77 -5.47 9.12
C ILE A 32 -21.24 -4.25 8.31
N SER A 33 -21.73 -4.48 7.09
CA SER A 33 -22.16 -3.46 6.12
C SER A 33 -21.07 -2.75 5.29
N GLY A 34 -19.81 -3.21 5.27
CA GLY A 34 -18.78 -2.68 4.35
C GLY A 34 -18.20 -1.30 4.72
N ASN A 35 -18.45 -0.85 5.95
CA ASN A 35 -18.04 0.48 6.44
C ASN A 35 -16.80 0.46 7.36
N GLY A 36 -16.10 -0.67 7.48
CA GLY A 36 -14.93 -0.71 8.35
C GLY A 36 -13.64 -0.44 7.57
N ARG A 37 -12.64 0.02 8.34
CA ARG A 37 -11.34 0.43 7.83
C ARG A 37 -10.66 -0.75 7.12
N ILE A 38 -10.02 -0.47 5.99
CA ILE A 38 -9.07 -1.41 5.39
C ILE A 38 -7.79 -1.33 6.22
N SER A 39 -7.26 -2.48 6.63
CA SER A 39 -5.97 -2.58 7.30
C SER A 39 -5.29 -3.85 6.81
N ALA A 40 -4.10 -3.69 6.26
CA ALA A 40 -3.28 -4.75 5.71
C ALA A 40 -1.85 -4.61 6.23
N LEU A 41 -1.18 -5.73 6.42
CA LEU A 41 0.24 -5.80 6.77
C LEU A 41 0.85 -6.95 5.98
N GLU A 42 1.78 -6.61 5.09
CA GLU A 42 2.53 -7.57 4.28
C GLU A 42 3.99 -7.57 4.66
N PHE A 43 4.61 -8.76 4.61
CA PHE A 43 6.04 -8.93 4.78
C PHE A 43 6.63 -9.38 3.44
N LEU A 44 7.46 -8.52 2.86
CA LEU A 44 8.11 -8.77 1.57
C LEU A 44 9.60 -9.04 1.82
N GLU A 45 10.08 -10.20 1.38
CA GLU A 45 11.50 -10.54 1.45
C GLU A 45 12.23 -9.87 0.30
N ILE A 46 13.16 -8.95 0.63
CA ILE A 46 13.98 -8.22 -0.34
C ILE A 46 15.45 -8.54 -0.10
N ALA A 47 16.22 -8.69 -1.17
CA ALA A 47 17.66 -8.90 -1.07
C ALA A 47 18.34 -7.71 -0.36
N PRO A 48 19.42 -7.93 0.39
CA PRO A 48 20.19 -6.82 0.93
C PRO A 48 20.83 -6.00 -0.19
N GLY A 49 20.74 -4.67 -0.10
CA GLY A 49 21.24 -3.79 -1.14
C GLY A 49 20.47 -2.49 -1.25
N VAL A 50 20.90 -1.66 -2.18
CA VAL A 50 20.20 -0.44 -2.57
C VAL A 50 19.26 -0.80 -3.72
N HIS A 51 17.97 -0.56 -3.52
CA HIS A 51 16.93 -0.95 -4.46
C HIS A 51 16.02 0.24 -4.77
N GLN A 52 15.57 0.34 -6.02
CA GLN A 52 14.53 1.29 -6.39
C GLN A 52 13.18 0.69 -6.02
N VAL A 53 12.44 1.35 -5.13
CA VAL A 53 11.13 0.87 -4.66
C VAL A 53 10.03 1.80 -5.15
N GLU A 54 8.96 1.21 -5.69
CA GLU A 54 7.75 1.93 -6.06
C GLU A 54 6.52 1.28 -5.41
N VAL A 55 5.62 2.11 -4.91
CA VAL A 55 4.32 1.67 -4.41
C VAL A 55 3.23 2.36 -5.20
N TRP A 56 2.38 1.57 -5.82
CA TRP A 56 1.24 2.01 -6.61
C TRP A 56 -0.04 1.61 -5.89
N ILE A 57 -1.02 2.49 -5.87
CA ILE A 57 -2.33 2.21 -5.28
C ILE A 57 -3.46 2.52 -6.23
N LYS A 58 -4.57 1.82 -6.04
CA LYS A 58 -5.85 2.09 -6.66
C LYS A 58 -6.92 1.96 -5.59
N ASP A 59 -7.54 3.07 -5.23
CA ASP A 59 -8.53 3.21 -4.16
C ASP A 59 -9.91 3.64 -4.69
N ASP A 60 -10.05 3.80 -6.00
CA ASP A 60 -11.28 4.16 -6.69
C ASP A 60 -11.43 3.41 -8.04
N ALA A 61 -12.32 3.90 -8.91
CA ALA A 61 -12.57 3.31 -10.22
C ALA A 61 -11.47 3.63 -11.27
N ASN A 62 -10.51 4.49 -10.97
CA ASN A 62 -9.46 4.92 -11.88
C ASN A 62 -8.32 3.89 -11.97
N ASP A 63 -7.28 4.23 -12.73
CA ASP A 63 -6.05 3.45 -12.85
C ASP A 63 -5.15 3.61 -11.61
N TYR A 64 -4.14 2.74 -11.49
CA TYR A 64 -3.15 2.85 -10.43
C TYR A 64 -2.45 4.22 -10.45
N ARG A 65 -2.31 4.82 -9.28
CA ARG A 65 -1.49 6.02 -9.04
C ARG A 65 -0.23 5.66 -8.27
N LEU A 66 0.89 6.28 -8.65
CA LEU A 66 2.16 6.15 -7.93
C LEU A 66 2.04 6.91 -6.60
N SER A 67 2.16 6.18 -5.49
CA SER A 67 2.04 6.69 -4.13
C SER A 67 3.38 6.91 -3.45
N TYR A 68 4.40 6.14 -3.84
CA TYR A 68 5.77 6.27 -3.36
C TYR A 68 6.74 5.84 -4.46
N SER A 69 7.85 6.56 -4.59
CA SER A 69 9.00 6.16 -5.40
C SER A 69 10.28 6.67 -4.75
N GLY A 70 11.24 5.78 -4.53
CA GLY A 70 12.48 6.15 -3.89
C GLY A 70 13.49 5.02 -3.80
N GLU A 71 14.75 5.42 -3.70
CA GLU A 71 15.86 4.50 -3.44
C GLU A 71 15.86 4.13 -1.95
N VAL A 72 15.90 2.83 -1.65
CA VAL A 72 15.85 2.29 -0.29
C VAL A 72 17.02 1.35 -0.07
N SER A 73 17.78 1.58 1.00
CA SER A 73 18.90 0.73 1.40
C SER A 73 18.45 -0.33 2.41
N PHE A 74 18.35 -1.58 1.96
CA PHE A 74 17.98 -2.73 2.77
C PHE A 74 19.23 -3.37 3.40
N GLU A 75 19.35 -3.25 4.72
CA GLU A 75 20.41 -3.90 5.49
C GLU A 75 20.00 -5.33 5.90
N LYS A 76 20.94 -6.28 5.84
CA LYS A 76 20.68 -7.67 6.22
C LYS A 76 20.23 -7.75 7.69
N GLY A 77 19.07 -8.37 7.92
CA GLY A 77 18.51 -8.57 9.26
C GLY A 77 17.78 -7.35 9.84
N ARG A 78 17.55 -6.31 9.04
CA ARG A 78 16.77 -5.13 9.42
C ARG A 78 15.48 -5.07 8.60
N ALA A 79 14.36 -4.88 9.29
CA ALA A 79 13.09 -4.56 8.64
C ALA A 79 12.95 -3.04 8.49
N LEU A 80 12.38 -2.61 7.36
CA LEU A 80 11.95 -1.25 7.12
C LEU A 80 10.44 -1.25 6.93
N ILE A 81 9.76 -0.15 7.31
CA ILE A 81 8.30 -0.08 7.23
C ILE A 81 7.92 0.99 6.23
N LEU A 82 7.19 0.58 5.18
CA LEU A 82 6.42 1.50 4.35
C LEU A 82 4.99 1.55 4.88
N ALA A 83 4.58 2.69 5.39
CA ALA A 83 3.25 2.89 5.98
C ALA A 83 2.47 3.92 5.17
N TYR A 84 1.17 3.66 4.96
CA TYR A 84 0.28 4.65 4.37
C TYR A 84 -0.01 5.79 5.35
N ASP A 85 0.21 7.03 4.92
CA ASP A 85 -0.15 8.23 5.67
C ASP A 85 -1.39 8.89 5.05
N GLU A 86 -2.54 8.79 5.73
CA GLU A 86 -3.82 9.32 5.25
C GLU A 86 -3.82 10.84 5.06
N LYS A 87 -2.93 11.58 5.74
CA LYS A 87 -2.86 13.06 5.59
C LYS A 87 -2.10 13.46 4.34
N LEU A 88 -1.09 12.68 3.99
CA LEU A 88 -0.28 12.89 2.78
C LEU A 88 -0.86 12.16 1.58
N ASP A 89 -1.82 11.25 1.81
CA ASP A 89 -2.40 10.38 0.79
C ASP A 89 -1.32 9.58 0.04
N ALA A 90 -0.30 9.15 0.79
CA ALA A 90 0.95 8.59 0.26
C ALA A 90 1.57 7.55 1.21
N PHE A 91 2.33 6.60 0.66
CA PHE A 91 3.21 5.75 1.46
C PHE A 91 4.46 6.50 1.90
N VAL A 92 4.86 6.31 3.15
CA VAL A 92 6.06 6.90 3.73
C VAL A 92 6.94 5.82 4.36
N LEU A 93 8.25 5.92 4.10
CA LEU A 93 9.26 5.06 4.72
C LEU A 93 9.48 5.50 6.17
N ARG A 94 9.48 4.55 7.11
CA ARG A 94 9.69 4.76 8.55
C ARG A 94 10.73 3.81 9.13
#